data_AF-Q0I7Z8-F1
#
_entry.id   AF-Q0I7Z8-F1
#
_cell.length_a   1.000
_cell.length_b   1.000
_cell.length_c   1.000
_cell.angle_alpha   90.00
_cell.angle_beta   90.00
_cell.angle_gamma   90.00
#
_symmetry.space_group_name_H-M   'P 1'
#
loop_
_entity.id
_entity.type
_entity.pdbx_description
1 polymer ?
#
loop_
_entity_poly.entity_id
_entity_poly.type
_entity_poly.pdbx_seq_one_letter_code
_entity_poly.pdbx_strand_id
1 'polypeptide(L)' 'MSTEIRNWDLVAKAMEAAGSTSSQMYVRAKALAEGKPDPMPTSFPQAPHSISAVPG' A
#
# COMPACT_ATOMS: atom_id res chain seq x y z
N MET A 1 -3.35 18.73 4.92
CA MET A 1 -2.39 17.86 4.19
C MET A 1 -1.63 17.06 5.24
N SER A 2 -1.97 15.79 5.41
CA SER A 2 -1.46 14.94 6.50
C SER A 2 0.00 14.54 6.27
N THR A 3 0.77 14.32 7.33
CA THR A 3 2.18 13.89 7.28
C THR A 3 2.36 12.57 6.52
N GLU A 4 1.39 11.66 6.60
CA GLU A 4 1.38 10.40 5.85
C GLU A 4 1.42 10.63 4.34
N ILE A 5 0.63 11.57 3.82
CA ILE A 5 0.58 11.92 2.39
C ILE A 5 1.95 12.44 1.93
N ARG A 6 2.61 13.26 2.75
CA ARG A 6 3.96 13.77 2.47
C ARG A 6 5.02 12.67 2.48
N ASN A 7 4.92 11.72 3.41
CA ASN A 7 5.85 10.59 3.47
C ASN A 7 5.70 9.68 2.25
N TRP A 8 4.47 9.41 1.81
CA TRP A 8 4.21 8.63 0.60
C TRP A 8 4.68 9.35 -0.68
N ASP A 9 4.56 10.68 -0.75
CA ASP A 9 5.12 11.49 -1.85
C ASP A 9 6.65 11.36 -1.93
N LEU A 10 7.34 11.40 -0.78
CA LEU A 10 8.79 11.19 -0.72
C LEU A 10 9.20 9.78 -1.16
N VAL A 11 8.45 8.76 -0.74
CA VAL A 11 8.68 7.37 -1.16
C VAL A 11 8.47 7.22 -2.66
N ALA A 12 7.38 7.78 -3.21
CA ALA A 12 7.10 7.73 -4.65
C ALA A 12 8.23 8.39 -5.45
N LYS A 13 8.68 9.59 -5.04
CA LYS A 13 9.80 10.30 -5.68
C LYS A 13 11.12 9.54 -5.59
N ALA A 14 11.41 8.92 -4.45
CA ALA A 14 12.62 8.09 -4.30
C ALA A 14 12.56 6.86 -5.23
N MET A 15 11.37 6.26 -5.39
CA MET A 15 11.16 5.16 -6.33
C MET A 15 11.27 5.60 -7.79
N GLU A 16 10.81 6.81 -8.14
CA GLU A 16 11.01 7.39 -9.48
C GLU A 16 12.49 7.62 -9.78
N ALA A 17 13.24 8.17 -8.82
CA ALA A 17 14.68 8.38 -8.97
C ALA A 17 15.45 7.05 -9.12
N ALA A 18 14.97 5.98 -8.48
CA ALA A 18 15.51 4.64 -8.61
C ALA A 18 15.04 3.90 -9.89
N GLY A 19 14.18 4.51 -10.72
CA GLY A 19 13.61 3.87 -11.90
C GLY A 19 12.63 2.72 -11.60
N SER A 20 12.19 2.59 -10.35
CA SER A 20 11.31 1.50 -9.88
C SER A 20 9.82 1.83 -10.06
N THR A 21 9.47 2.47 -11.18
CA THR A 21 8.11 2.97 -11.47
C THR A 21 7.15 1.90 -11.98
N SER A 22 7.65 0.73 -12.36
CA SER A 22 6.84 -0.42 -12.77
C SER A 22 6.42 -1.32 -11.60
N SER A 23 6.95 -1.08 -10.39
CA SER A 23 6.62 -1.87 -9.21
C SER A 23 5.23 -1.52 -8.69
N GLN A 24 4.47 -2.54 -8.28
CA GLN A 24 3.18 -2.35 -7.61
C GLN A 24 3.31 -1.44 -6.38
N MET A 25 4.47 -1.44 -5.71
CA MET A 25 4.75 -0.58 -4.57
C MET A 25 4.78 0.91 -4.95
N TYR A 26 5.23 1.25 -6.15
CA TYR A 26 5.21 2.63 -6.65
C TYR A 26 3.78 3.09 -6.94
N VAL A 27 2.96 2.22 -7.53
CA VAL A 27 1.53 2.49 -7.76
C VAL A 27 0.81 2.80 -6.45
N ARG A 28 1.12 2.03 -5.39
CA ARG A 28 0.60 2.25 -4.03
C ARG A 28 1.08 3.57 -3.45
N ALA A 29 2.40 3.81 -3.45
CA ALA A 29 2.98 5.04 -2.92
C ALA A 29 2.42 6.28 -3.61
N LYS A 30 2.24 6.24 -4.93
CA LYS A 30 1.64 7.32 -5.71
C LYS A 30 0.18 7.57 -5.36
N ALA A 31 -0.63 6.52 -5.25
CA ALA A 31 -2.04 6.66 -4.87
C ALA A 31 -2.20 7.22 -3.44
N LEU A 32 -1.38 6.76 -2.50
CA LEU A 32 -1.37 7.24 -1.12
C LEU A 32 -0.85 8.69 -1.02
N ALA A 33 0.10 9.08 -1.87
CA ALA A 33 0.57 10.46 -2.02
C ALA A 33 -0.51 11.40 -2.61
N GLU A 34 -1.46 10.87 -3.37
CA GLU A 34 -2.65 11.61 -3.81
C GLU A 34 -3.76 11.64 -2.75
N GLY A 35 -3.55 11.01 -1.58
CA GLY A 35 -4.57 10.86 -0.54
C GLY A 35 -5.67 9.87 -0.91
N LYS A 36 -5.46 9.04 -1.94
CA LYS A 36 -6.38 7.96 -2.32
C LYS A 36 -6.12 6.73 -1.45
N PRO A 37 -7.14 5.91 -1.17
CA PRO A 37 -6.94 4.61 -0.55
C PRO A 37 -6.01 3.74 -1.39
N ASP A 38 -5.26 2.86 -0.73
CA ASP A 38 -4.35 1.93 -1.38
C ASP A 38 -5.11 1.16 -2.48
N PRO A 39 -4.67 1.26 -3.75
CA PRO A 39 -5.39 0.69 -4.89
C PRO A 39 -5.22 -0.83 -4.97
N MET A 40 -4.38 -1.43 -4.12
CA MET A 40 -4.25 -2.87 -4.01
C MET A 40 -5.15 -3.38 -2.88
N PRO A 41 -6.05 -4.34 -3.14
CA PRO A 41 -6.71 -5.03 -2.05
C PRO A 41 -5.62 -5.73 -1.22
N THR A 42 -5.54 -5.42 0.08
CA THR A 42 -4.72 -6.14 1.06
C THR A 42 -5.27 -7.54 1.36
N SER A 43 -5.80 -8.20 0.34
CA SER A 43 -6.13 -9.62 0.30
C SER A 43 -5.70 -10.09 -1.07
N PHE A 44 -4.57 -10.79 -1.18
CA PHE A 44 -4.54 -12.14 -1.74
C PHE A 44 -3.21 -12.84 -1.39
N PRO A 45 -3.25 -14.01 -0.71
CA PRO A 45 -4.46 -14.64 -0.21
C PRO A 45 -5.03 -13.80 0.94
N GLN A 46 -6.34 -13.56 0.88
CA GLN A 46 -7.17 -13.38 2.06
C GLN A 46 -6.65 -14.39 3.08
N ALA A 47 -6.11 -13.94 4.21
CA ALA A 47 -5.73 -14.87 5.27
C ALA A 47 -6.93 -15.80 5.45
N PRO A 48 -6.78 -17.14 5.28
CA PRO A 48 -7.92 -18.02 5.37
C PRO A 48 -8.61 -17.70 6.69
N HIS A 49 -9.89 -17.39 6.64
CA HIS A 49 -10.74 -17.28 7.82
C HIS A 49 -10.79 -18.66 8.48
N SER A 50 -9.75 -19.02 9.20
CA SER A 50 -9.60 -20.32 9.83
C SER A 50 -8.74 -20.15 11.05
N ILE A 51 -9.32 -19.47 12.05
CA ILE A 51 -9.49 -20.00 13.40
C ILE A 51 -10.86 -19.44 13.85
N SER A 52 -11.95 -20.09 13.42
CA SER A 52 -13.10 -20.23 14.31
C SER A 52 -12.75 -21.35 15.26
N ALA A 53 -11.98 -21.04 16.32
CA ALA A 53 -11.93 -21.90 17.49
C ALA A 53 -13.08 -21.45 18.41
N VAL A 54 -14.20 -22.14 18.28
CA VAL A 54 -15.30 -22.15 19.26
C VAL A 54 -15.71 -23.62 19.39
N PRO A 55 -16.10 -24.16 20.56
CA PRO A 55 -15.74 -23.89 21.96
C PRO A 55 -15.15 -25.16 22.65
N GLY A 56 -14.71 -25.03 23.91
CA GLY A 56 -14.52 -26.14 24.84
C GLY A 56 -15.11 -25.76 26.20
#